data_AF-A0A453C796-F1
#
_entry.id   AF-A0A453C796-F1
#
_cell.length_a   1.000
_cell.length_b   1.000
_cell.length_c   1.000
_cell.angle_alpha   90.00
_cell.angle_beta   90.00
_cell.angle_gamma   90.00
#
_symmetry.space_group_name_H-M   'P 1'
#
loop_
_entity.id
_entity.type
_entity.pdbx_description
1 polymer ?
#
loop_
_entity_poly.entity_id
_entity_poly.type
_entity_poly.pdbx_seq_one_letter_code
_entity_poly.pdbx_strand_id
1 'polypeptide(L)'
;MALWCENMSLPPRVLVAPRPSGANGQGNILLLRHPKLEEETQYLFTDGQLHEFNWFKERYGSWFLGDYVCEDGSVYYCTLVDPIFILLPLFEAARMSNGKDLGKFRQLDEILYIEGYPGYQ
;
A
#
# COMPACT_ATOMS: atom_id res chain seq x y z
N MET A 1 23.43 22.80 16.81
CA MET A 1 22.29 22.69 15.87
C MET A 1 21.84 21.25 15.99
N ALA A 2 20.63 20.99 16.48
CA ALA A 2 20.17 19.61 16.66
C ALA A 2 19.96 18.96 15.29
N LEU A 3 20.51 17.77 15.08
CA LEU A 3 20.28 17.01 13.85
C LEU A 3 18.81 16.59 13.79
N TRP A 4 18.16 16.79 12.64
CA TRP A 4 16.75 16.42 12.43
C TRP A 4 16.48 14.92 12.68
N CYS A 5 17.52 14.08 12.61
CA CYS A 5 17.46 12.64 12.83
C CYS A 5 17.65 12.20 14.29
N GLU A 6 18.00 13.10 15.23
CA GLU A 6 18.33 12.74 16.63
C GLU A 6 17.19 12.06 17.39
N ASN A 7 15.93 12.31 17.02
CA ASN A 7 14.75 11.75 17.70
C ASN A 7 14.09 10.59 16.93
N MET A 8 14.72 10.06 15.88
CA MET A 8 14.15 8.97 15.10
C MET A 8 14.39 7.63 15.79
N SER A 9 13.32 6.86 16.05
CA SER A 9 13.42 5.51 16.59
C SER A 9 13.86 4.46 15.56
N LEU A 10 13.76 4.79 14.28
CA LEU A 10 14.10 3.95 13.13
C LEU A 10 14.88 4.76 12.09
N PRO A 11 15.77 4.14 11.31
CA PRO A 11 16.50 4.84 10.26
C PRO A 11 15.54 5.40 9.20
N PRO A 12 15.85 6.58 8.63
CA PRO A 12 15.03 7.20 7.60
C PRO A 12 14.98 6.35 6.33
N ARG A 13 13.81 6.33 5.67
CA ARG A 13 13.60 5.70 4.36
C ARG A 13 13.33 6.76 3.31
N VAL A 14 13.81 6.54 2.09
CA VAL A 14 13.57 7.43 0.95
C VAL A 14 12.34 6.93 0.19
N LEU A 15 11.36 7.81 0.01
CA LEU A 15 10.12 7.53 -0.70
C LEU A 15 9.91 8.54 -1.83
N VAL A 16 9.67 8.03 -3.04
CA VAL A 16 9.18 8.79 -4.19
C VAL A 16 7.68 8.56 -4.30
N ALA A 17 6.91 9.58 -3.96
CA ALA A 17 5.45 9.54 -3.94
C ALA A 17 4.85 10.61 -4.88
N PRO A 18 3.62 10.40 -5.37
CA PRO A 18 2.88 11.44 -6.09
C PRO A 18 2.75 12.70 -5.23
N ARG A 19 2.79 13.86 -5.88
CA ARG A 19 2.62 15.13 -5.18
C ARG A 19 1.14 15.27 -4.79
N PRO A 20 0.81 15.45 -3.50
CA PRO A 20 -0.57 15.68 -3.08
C PRO A 20 -1.10 16.98 -3.67
N SER A 21 -2.39 16.99 -4.03
CA SER A 21 -3.06 18.11 -4.69
C SER A 21 -3.34 19.28 -3.75
N GLY A 22 -3.36 19.04 -2.43
CA GLY A 22 -3.61 20.06 -1.41
C GLY A 22 -2.40 20.34 -0.51
N ALA A 23 -2.32 21.55 0.03
CA ALA A 23 -1.28 21.96 1.00
C ALA A 23 -1.26 21.11 2.28
N ASN A 24 -2.39 20.45 2.59
CA ASN A 24 -2.58 19.52 3.71
C ASN A 24 -2.88 18.09 3.25
N GLY A 25 -2.58 17.73 2.00
CA GLY A 25 -2.88 16.40 1.47
C GLY A 25 -2.05 15.33 2.19
N GLN A 26 -2.63 14.75 3.24
CA GLN A 26 -2.10 13.60 3.94
C GLN A 26 -2.56 12.35 3.19
N GLY A 27 -1.62 11.60 2.63
CA GLY A 27 -1.88 10.26 2.15
C GLY A 27 -2.02 9.29 3.33
N ASN A 28 -2.96 8.36 3.22
CA ASN A 28 -3.18 7.31 4.20
C ASN A 28 -2.50 6.02 3.73
N ILE A 29 -1.81 5.34 4.64
CA ILE A 29 -1.31 4.00 4.38
C ILE A 29 -2.42 3.02 4.74
N LEU A 30 -2.86 2.24 3.75
CA LEU A 30 -3.84 1.17 3.90
C LEU A 30 -3.11 -0.18 3.94
N LEU A 31 -3.58 -1.09 4.80
CA LEU A 31 -3.21 -2.51 4.73
C LEU A 31 -4.32 -3.25 3.99
N LEU A 32 -4.01 -3.78 2.80
CA LEU A 32 -4.90 -4.57 1.95
C LEU A 32 -4.19 -5.88 1.58
N ARG A 33 -4.92 -6.89 1.09
CA ARG A 33 -4.29 -8.14 0.64
C ARG A 33 -3.73 -7.99 -0.77
N HIS A 34 -2.53 -8.51 -0.98
CA HIS A 34 -1.92 -8.58 -2.30
C HIS A 34 -2.76 -9.49 -3.21
N PRO A 35 -3.17 -9.05 -4.41
CA PRO A 35 -4.22 -9.72 -5.17
C PRO A 35 -3.85 -11.12 -5.69
N LYS A 36 -2.57 -11.47 -5.71
CA LYS A 36 -2.07 -12.79 -6.10
C LYS A 36 -1.60 -13.66 -4.93
N LEU A 37 -1.11 -13.05 -3.86
CA LEU A 37 -0.47 -13.76 -2.75
C LEU A 37 -1.41 -13.87 -1.53
N GLU A 38 -2.46 -13.04 -1.50
CA GLU A 38 -3.41 -12.88 -0.39
C GLU A 38 -2.79 -12.51 0.96
N GLU A 39 -1.50 -12.19 0.98
CA GLU A 39 -0.77 -11.67 2.13
C GLU A 39 -1.05 -10.18 2.34
N GLU A 40 -0.96 -9.72 3.59
CA GLU A 40 -1.09 -8.30 3.92
C GLU A 40 0.04 -7.48 3.30
N THR A 41 -0.32 -6.44 2.56
CA THR A 41 0.63 -5.49 1.98
C THR A 41 0.13 -4.06 2.12
N GLN A 42 1.07 -3.12 2.08
CA GLN A 42 0.79 -1.70 2.25
C GLN A 42 0.47 -1.05 0.90
N TYR A 43 -0.47 -0.12 0.92
CA TYR A 43 -0.81 0.76 -0.20
C TYR A 43 -0.89 2.20 0.28
N LEU A 44 -0.54 3.15 -0.58
CA LEU A 44 -0.73 4.57 -0.33
C LEU A 44 -2.03 5.02 -1.00
N PHE A 45 -3.00 5.46 -0.20
CA PHE A 45 -4.20 6.12 -0.69
C PHE A 45 -4.09 7.62 -0.54
N THR A 46 -4.11 8.34 -1.65
CA THR A 46 -3.98 9.80 -1.69
C THR A 46 -4.77 10.36 -2.85
N ASP A 47 -5.46 11.49 -2.66
CA ASP A 47 -6.27 12.17 -3.68
C ASP A 47 -7.27 11.25 -4.42
N GLY A 48 -7.86 10.29 -3.70
CA GLY A 48 -8.81 9.33 -4.29
C GLY A 48 -8.16 8.23 -5.14
N GLN A 49 -6.83 8.15 -5.15
CA GLN A 49 -6.06 7.20 -5.94
C GLN A 49 -5.28 6.24 -5.03
N LEU A 50 -5.30 4.97 -5.40
CA LEU A 50 -4.53 3.93 -4.72
C LEU A 50 -3.19 3.73 -5.42
N HIS A 51 -2.12 3.67 -4.64
CA HIS A 51 -0.78 3.43 -5.13
C HIS A 51 -0.17 2.25 -4.39
N GLU A 52 0.49 1.36 -5.12
CA GLU A 52 1.28 0.27 -4.53
C GLU A 52 2.67 0.78 -4.15
N PHE A 53 3.25 0.21 -3.08
CA PHE A 53 4.65 0.45 -2.74
C PHE A 53 5.54 -0.55 -3.46
N ASN A 54 6.41 -0.03 -4.32
CA ASN A 54 7.51 -0.78 -4.90
C ASN A 54 8.81 -0.42 -4.20
N TRP A 55 9.70 -1.40 -4.05
CA TRP A 55 11.00 -1.23 -3.41
C TRP A 55 12.11 -1.66 -4.35
N PHE A 56 13.12 -0.81 -4.47
CA PHE A 56 14.39 -1.13 -5.11
C PHE A 56 15.57 -0.90 -4.15
N LYS A 57 16.57 -1.79 -4.23
CA LYS A 57 17.85 -1.63 -3.54
C LYS A 57 18.98 -2.17 -4.42
N GLU A 58 19.90 -1.28 -4.77
CA GLU A 58 21.15 -1.65 -5.42
C GLU A 58 22.17 -2.18 -4.39
N ARG A 59 23.05 -3.08 -4.81
CA ARG A 59 24.12 -3.58 -3.93
C ARG A 59 25.10 -2.46 -3.61
N TYR A 60 25.48 -2.35 -2.34
CA TYR A 60 26.44 -1.35 -1.85
C TYR A 60 25.99 0.11 -2.06
N GLY A 61 24.68 0.37 -2.14
CA GLY A 61 24.12 1.72 -2.17
C GLY A 61 23.97 2.32 -0.78
N SER A 62 24.06 3.65 -0.68
CA SER A 62 23.76 4.44 0.51
C SER A 62 23.23 5.83 0.10
N TRP A 63 22.52 6.50 1.00
CA TRP A 63 22.02 7.86 0.76
C TRP A 63 22.71 8.87 1.66
N PHE A 64 23.06 10.02 1.09
CA PHE A 64 23.40 11.23 1.84
C PHE A 64 22.13 12.07 1.99
N LEU A 65 21.59 12.15 3.20
CA LEU A 65 20.38 12.89 3.55
C LEU A 65 20.78 14.12 4.37
N GLY A 66 21.15 15.19 3.68
CA GLY A 66 21.74 16.36 4.33
C GLY A 66 23.07 16.00 4.99
N ASP A 67 23.13 16.09 6.32
CA ASP A 67 24.26 15.75 7.17
C ASP A 67 24.20 14.33 7.78
N TYR A 68 23.18 13.54 7.41
CA TYR A 68 23.03 12.14 7.80
C TYR A 68 23.36 11.18 6.66
N VAL A 69 24.04 10.07 6.96
CA VAL A 69 24.26 8.97 6.01
C VAL A 69 23.33 7.82 6.33
N CYS A 70 22.44 7.48 5.39
CA CYS A 70 21.59 6.30 5.47
C CYS A 70 22.26 5.12 4.75
N GLU A 71 22.72 4.14 5.53
CA GLU A 71 23.40 2.93 5.02
C GLU A 71 22.50 2.04 4.15
N ASP A 72 21.17 2.06 4.35
CA ASP A 72 20.27 1.12 3.68
C ASP A 72 20.30 1.28 2.15
N GLY A 73 20.45 2.51 1.64
CA GLY A 73 20.52 2.79 0.21
C GLY A 73 19.27 2.40 -0.60
N SER A 74 18.21 1.93 0.06
CA SER A 74 16.96 1.57 -0.59
C SER A 74 16.14 2.79 -0.96
N VAL A 75 15.28 2.62 -1.94
CA VAL A 75 14.30 3.62 -2.33
C VAL A 75 12.96 2.94 -2.60
N TYR A 76 11.92 3.58 -2.08
CA TYR A 76 10.53 3.19 -2.28
C TYR A 76 9.91 4.09 -3.34
N TYR A 77 9.03 3.52 -4.15
CA TYR A 77 8.27 4.24 -5.17
C TYR A 77 6.79 3.90 -5.01
N CYS A 78 5.94 4.93 -5.10
CA CYS A 78 4.50 4.74 -5.21
C CYS A 78 4.10 4.77 -6.68
N THR A 79 3.56 3.67 -7.19
CA THR A 79 3.01 3.58 -8.54
C THR A 79 1.50 3.43 -8.47
N LEU A 80 0.77 4.09 -9.36
CA LEU A 80 -0.68 4.03 -9.40
C LEU A 80 -1.13 2.60 -9.69
N VAL A 81 -2.10 2.10 -8.91
CA VAL A 81 -2.73 0.79 -9.13
C VAL A 81 -4.23 0.97 -9.28
N ASP A 82 -4.83 0.24 -10.21
CA ASP A 82 -6.29 0.19 -10.33
C ASP A 82 -6.85 -0.65 -9.17
N PRO A 83 -7.72 -0.09 -8.31
CA PRO A 83 -8.32 -0.82 -7.20
C PRO A 83 -9.06 -2.09 -7.61
N ILE A 84 -9.50 -2.20 -8.87
CA ILE A 84 -10.17 -3.40 -9.37
C ILE A 84 -9.30 -4.65 -9.18
N PHE A 85 -7.98 -4.54 -9.34
CA PHE A 85 -7.08 -5.68 -9.15
C PHE A 85 -7.08 -6.20 -7.73
N ILE A 86 -7.20 -5.30 -6.74
CA ILE A 86 -7.30 -5.64 -5.32
C ILE A 86 -8.65 -6.31 -5.02
N LEU A 87 -9.73 -5.85 -5.67
CA LEU A 87 -11.09 -6.30 -5.41
C LEU A 87 -11.47 -7.58 -6.16
N LEU A 88 -10.81 -7.90 -7.28
CA LEU A 88 -11.10 -9.09 -8.09
C LEU A 88 -11.08 -10.40 -7.29
N PRO A 89 -10.08 -10.68 -6.43
CA PRO A 89 -10.09 -11.87 -5.57
C PRO A 89 -11.29 -11.90 -4.61
N LEU A 90 -11.69 -10.75 -4.06
CA LEU A 90 -12.86 -10.65 -3.18
C LEU A 90 -14.14 -10.95 -3.95
N PHE A 91 -14.28 -10.42 -5.18
CA PHE A 91 -15.45 -10.69 -6.02
C PHE A 91 -15.56 -12.16 -6.40
N GLU A 92 -14.45 -12.81 -6.73
CA GLU A 92 -14.48 -14.23 -7.07
C GLU A 92 -14.80 -15.09 -5.84
N ALA A 93 -14.20 -14.80 -4.68
CA ALA A 93 -14.49 -15.48 -3.42
C ALA A 93 -15.95 -15.30 -2.99
N ALA A 94 -16.51 -14.10 -3.14
CA ALA A 94 -17.88 -13.78 -2.75
C ALA A 94 -18.94 -14.33 -3.71
N ARG A 95 -18.55 -14.81 -4.90
CA ARG A 95 -19.48 -15.29 -5.94
C ARG A 95 -20.35 -16.47 -5.48
N MET A 96 -19.91 -17.24 -4.47
CA MET A 96 -20.59 -18.46 -3.99
C MET A 96 -20.87 -19.49 -5.11
N SER A 97 -20.00 -19.52 -6.13
CA SER A 97 -20.11 -20.45 -7.25
C SER A 97 -19.59 -21.82 -6.85
N ASN A 98 -20.41 -22.85 -7.06
CA ASN A 98 -20.13 -24.26 -6.79
C ASN A 98 -19.91 -25.07 -8.09
N GLY A 99 -19.59 -24.38 -9.20
CA GLY A 99 -19.31 -24.97 -10.52
C GLY A 99 -20.53 -25.44 -11.30
N LYS A 100 -21.71 -25.51 -10.66
CA LYS A 100 -22.99 -25.83 -11.29
C LYS A 100 -23.86 -24.59 -11.52
N ASP A 101 -23.80 -23.64 -10.58
CA ASP A 101 -24.55 -22.38 -10.64
C ASP A 101 -23.58 -21.20 -10.86
N LEU A 102 -24.06 -20.14 -11.52
CA LEU A 102 -23.26 -18.93 -11.81
C LEU A 102 -22.92 -18.10 -10.55
N GLY A 103 -23.45 -18.48 -9.39
CA GLY A 103 -23.30 -17.76 -8.13
C GLY A 103 -24.53 -16.92 -7.77
N LYS A 104 -24.37 -16.01 -6.80
CA LYS A 104 -25.43 -15.10 -6.32
C LYS A 104 -24.97 -13.65 -6.33
N PHE A 105 -25.89 -12.74 -6.61
CA PHE A 105 -25.67 -11.31 -6.35
C PHE A 105 -25.65 -11.06 -4.84
N ARG A 106 -24.72 -10.22 -4.39
CA ARG A 106 -24.54 -9.82 -3.00
C ARG A 106 -24.33 -8.32 -2.92
N GLN A 107 -24.64 -7.74 -1.77
CA GLN A 107 -24.37 -6.32 -1.52
C GLN A 107 -22.87 -6.07 -1.39
N LEU A 108 -22.41 -4.86 -1.73
CA LEU A 108 -20.99 -4.52 -1.65
C LEU A 108 -20.46 -4.67 -0.21
N ASP A 109 -21.22 -4.20 0.78
CA ASP A 109 -20.84 -4.30 2.20
C ASP A 109 -20.64 -5.76 2.64
N GLU A 110 -21.44 -6.68 2.10
CA GLU A 110 -21.32 -8.11 2.37
C GLU A 110 -20.11 -8.76 1.67
N ILE A 111 -19.66 -8.19 0.55
CA ILE A 111 -18.50 -8.65 -0.21
C ILE A 111 -17.20 -8.16 0.44
N LEU A 112 -17.18 -6.90 0.89
CA LEU A 112 -16.01 -6.28 1.53
C LEU A 112 -15.81 -6.76 2.96
N TYR A 113 -16.83 -7.34 3.58
CA TYR A 113 -16.70 -7.97 4.90
C TYR A 113 -15.90 -9.27 4.83
N ILE A 114 -14.67 -9.23 5.33
CA ILE A 114 -13.82 -10.41 5.52
C ILE A 114 -13.66 -10.65 7.02
N GLU A 115 -14.06 -11.84 7.48
CA GLU A 115 -13.94 -12.21 8.89
C GLU A 115 -12.47 -12.14 9.34
N GLY A 116 -12.23 -11.39 10.43
CA GLY A 116 -10.89 -11.19 10.98
C GLY A 116 -10.01 -10.21 10.19
N TYR A 117 -10.52 -9.54 9.16
CA TYR A 117 -9.74 -8.60 8.35
C TYR A 117 -10.52 -7.30 8.03
N PRO A 118 -10.36 -6.24 8.84
CA PRO A 118 -11.11 -4.99 8.69
C PRO A 118 -10.54 -4.06 7.61
N GLY A 119 -9.45 -4.43 6.91
CA GLY A 119 -8.74 -3.53 5.99
C GLY A 119 -9.56 -3.03 4.79
N TYR A 120 -10.69 -3.67 4.48
CA TYR A 120 -11.61 -3.30 3.40
C TYR A 120 -12.84 -2.49 3.85
N GLN A 121 -12.93 -2.14 5.14
CA GLN A 121 -14.03 -1.37 5.75
C GLN A 121 -13.62 0.08 6.00
#